data_AF-A0A813G7J0-F1
#
_entry.id   AF-A0A813G7J0-F1
#
_cell.length_a   1.000
_cell.length_b   1.000
_cell.length_c   1.000
_cell.angle_alpha   90.00
_cell.angle_beta   90.00
_cell.angle_gamma   90.00
#
_symmetry.space_group_name_H-M   'P 1'
#
loop_
_entity.id
_entity.type
_entity.pdbx_description
1 polymer ?
#
loop_
_entity_poly.entity_id
_entity_poly.type
_entity_poly.pdbx_seq_one_letter_code
_entity_poly.pdbx_strand_id
1 'polypeptide(L)'
;MELAAVSGRKSVEAGAGQPVSTKASLKQPRSYGSSSHTRMAHGQDRDMKKQRLSTDPELASPALFPAATQLPGKPPALPSRHVLGVSLKQGGYVAQLRLVPYLQVVTRCEASRQKAVTLHQVLSKARGLAAGETSAELQAALEEACSERDLAVSELGLSFCAVVDAHAVVGCTVAGSHSASLAEALEQREQLLAARDAGWPCLRQTWVRIMQVQVQQRSSRAWGRGCPQAKAAEVAEQIADKAWQAHSSRQHMREASRSSAHLAQAVRAVQRALQEEDRAALAVEKRGLLEAVSSQRRAARAARREEKQRREAKWRWLKDPQRTVGDLLLQSNGLASGEPYSGQGAVTQDTAADSDESTSASSSKVMMGQSSCQLGSFGQQSTASLEALEALEDLWGV
;
A
#
# COMPACT_ATOMS: atom_id res chain seq x y z
N MET A 1 -34.27 -9.60 65.58
CA MET A 1 -33.35 -8.49 65.90
C MET A 1 -32.61 -8.12 64.62
N GLU A 2 -32.47 -6.82 64.36
CA GLU A 2 -31.59 -6.13 63.38
C GLU A 2 -31.30 -6.85 62.04
N LEU A 3 -31.83 -6.45 60.88
CA LEU A 3 -31.78 -5.13 60.20
C LEU A 3 -30.37 -4.52 60.09
N ALA A 4 -29.74 -4.69 58.92
CA ALA A 4 -28.70 -3.79 58.41
C ALA A 4 -28.83 -3.66 56.88
N ALA A 5 -29.42 -2.57 56.42
CA ALA A 5 -29.45 -2.20 55.01
C ALA A 5 -28.33 -1.19 54.71
N VAL A 6 -27.62 -1.34 53.60
CA VAL A 6 -26.69 -0.32 53.10
C VAL A 6 -27.11 0.10 51.70
N SER A 7 -27.78 1.25 51.63
CA SER A 7 -28.17 1.92 50.39
C SER A 7 -27.01 2.80 49.92
N GLY A 8 -26.48 2.52 48.72
CA GLY A 8 -25.35 3.22 48.11
C GLY A 8 -25.70 3.89 46.79
N ARG A 9 -26.70 4.78 46.77
CA ARG A 9 -27.02 5.56 45.56
C ARG A 9 -25.96 6.65 45.33
N LYS A 10 -25.12 6.50 44.30
CA LYS A 10 -24.38 7.62 43.70
C LYS A 10 -25.12 8.11 42.45
N SER A 11 -25.74 9.28 42.57
CA SER A 11 -26.16 10.07 41.43
C SER A 11 -24.92 10.54 40.66
N VAL A 12 -24.94 10.42 39.33
CA VAL A 12 -23.98 11.08 38.44
C VAL A 12 -24.77 11.97 37.49
N GLU A 13 -24.26 13.17 37.27
CA GLU A 13 -25.01 14.30 36.74
C GLU A 13 -25.28 14.21 35.23
N ALA A 14 -26.35 14.88 34.81
CA ALA A 14 -26.72 15.02 33.41
C ALA A 14 -25.74 15.96 32.68
N GLY A 15 -24.84 15.38 31.88
CA GLY A 15 -23.99 16.13 30.96
C GLY A 15 -24.79 16.72 29.79
N ALA A 16 -24.80 18.06 29.68
CA ALA A 16 -25.52 18.78 28.64
C ALA A 16 -25.01 18.46 27.22
N GLY A 17 -25.93 18.42 26.25
CA GLY A 17 -25.63 18.01 24.88
C GLY A 17 -24.74 18.99 24.10
N GLN A 18 -23.85 18.45 23.26
CA GLN A 18 -23.15 19.20 22.23
C GLN A 18 -23.89 19.12 20.88
N PRO A 19 -24.02 20.23 20.12
CA PRO A 19 -24.67 20.22 18.81
C PRO A 19 -23.79 19.54 17.75
N VAL A 20 -24.41 18.65 16.97
CA VAL A 20 -23.75 17.88 15.90
C VAL A 20 -23.41 18.78 14.71
N SER A 21 -22.12 19.05 14.48
CA SER A 21 -21.67 19.83 13.32
C SER A 21 -21.65 18.99 12.04
N THR A 22 -22.74 19.05 11.27
CA THR A 22 -22.88 18.40 9.96
C THR A 22 -22.08 19.13 8.88
N LYS A 23 -20.78 18.84 8.76
CA LYS A 23 -19.98 19.29 7.61
C LYS A 23 -20.42 18.57 6.33
N ALA A 24 -21.18 19.27 5.50
CA ALA A 24 -21.57 18.82 4.16
C ALA A 24 -20.32 18.56 3.30
N SER A 25 -20.15 17.30 2.87
CA SER A 25 -19.03 16.91 2.00
C SER A 25 -19.36 17.28 0.55
N LEU A 26 -18.76 18.37 0.07
CA LEU A 26 -18.96 18.90 -1.28
C LEU A 26 -18.34 17.94 -2.31
N LYS A 27 -19.18 17.21 -3.06
CA LYS A 27 -18.73 16.37 -4.18
C LYS A 27 -18.17 17.24 -5.30
N GLN A 28 -16.86 17.23 -5.51
CA GLN A 28 -16.28 17.74 -6.76
C GLN A 28 -16.44 16.71 -7.89
N PRO A 29 -16.85 17.12 -9.11
CA PRO A 29 -16.89 16.24 -10.27
C PRO A 29 -15.47 16.03 -10.81
N ARG A 30 -14.94 14.81 -10.71
CA ARG A 30 -13.73 14.43 -11.46
C ARG A 30 -14.09 14.22 -12.93
N SER A 31 -13.45 15.00 -13.79
CA SER A 31 -13.62 14.96 -15.24
C SER A 31 -13.20 13.61 -15.84
N TYR A 32 -13.99 13.10 -16.77
CA TYR A 32 -13.60 11.98 -17.62
C TYR A 32 -12.58 12.45 -18.66
N GLY A 33 -11.29 12.24 -18.37
CA GLY A 33 -10.21 12.40 -19.35
C GLY A 33 -10.27 11.28 -20.38
N SER A 34 -10.86 11.56 -21.55
CA SER A 34 -10.90 10.62 -22.69
C SER A 34 -9.50 10.48 -23.30
N SER A 35 -8.77 9.42 -22.90
CA SER A 35 -7.42 9.14 -23.41
C SER A 35 -7.48 8.18 -24.59
N SER A 36 -7.63 8.73 -25.78
CA SER A 36 -7.52 8.01 -27.05
C SER A 36 -6.08 7.54 -27.27
N HIS A 37 -5.76 6.28 -26.99
CA HIS A 37 -4.47 5.68 -27.34
C HIS A 37 -4.54 4.95 -28.69
N THR A 38 -4.18 5.70 -29.73
CA THR A 38 -3.98 5.20 -31.10
C THR A 38 -2.80 4.23 -31.12
N ARG A 39 -3.08 2.92 -31.12
CA ARG A 39 -2.04 1.88 -31.15
C ARG A 39 -1.52 1.68 -32.58
N MET A 40 -0.60 2.54 -33.00
CA MET A 40 0.12 2.40 -34.27
C MET A 40 0.91 1.09 -34.28
N ALA A 41 0.68 0.26 -35.29
CA ALA A 41 1.44 -0.98 -35.50
C ALA A 41 2.76 -0.66 -36.20
N HIS A 42 3.89 -0.95 -35.53
CA HIS A 42 5.17 -1.14 -36.19
C HIS A 42 5.57 -2.61 -36.08
N GLY A 43 5.45 -3.33 -37.18
CA GLY A 43 6.34 -4.45 -37.43
C GLY A 43 7.61 -3.92 -38.09
N GLN A 44 8.77 -4.44 -37.71
CA GLN A 44 9.76 -5.00 -38.63
C GLN A 44 10.96 -5.58 -37.87
N ASP A 45 11.39 -6.74 -38.34
CA ASP A 45 12.75 -7.25 -38.41
C ASP A 45 13.79 -6.72 -37.40
N ARG A 46 14.34 -7.68 -36.63
CA ARG A 46 15.75 -8.05 -36.86
C ARG A 46 16.08 -9.44 -36.34
N ASP A 47 16.34 -10.32 -37.30
CA ASP A 47 17.31 -11.40 -37.15
C ASP A 47 18.58 -10.89 -36.45
N MET A 48 19.00 -11.59 -35.40
CA MET A 48 20.41 -11.72 -35.03
C MET A 48 20.64 -13.11 -34.45
N LYS A 49 20.99 -14.05 -35.35
CA LYS A 49 21.71 -15.27 -34.99
C LYS A 49 22.87 -14.92 -34.05
N LYS A 50 22.85 -15.43 -32.82
CA LYS A 50 24.08 -15.67 -32.05
C LYS A 50 24.28 -17.16 -31.94
N GLN A 51 25.27 -17.63 -32.70
CA GLN A 51 25.79 -18.99 -32.62
C GLN A 51 26.22 -19.26 -31.17
N ARG A 52 25.66 -20.32 -30.55
CA ARG A 52 26.33 -20.99 -29.44
C ARG A 52 27.14 -22.14 -30.04
N LEU A 53 28.45 -22.03 -29.94
CA LEU A 53 29.35 -23.14 -30.21
C LEU A 53 29.12 -24.25 -29.17
N SER A 54 29.24 -25.49 -29.63
CA SER A 54 29.05 -26.72 -28.86
C SER A 54 30.38 -27.46 -28.78
N THR A 55 30.84 -27.74 -27.56
CA THR A 55 31.75 -28.81 -27.12
C THR A 55 31.67 -28.80 -25.58
N ASP A 56 31.61 -29.91 -24.85
CA ASP A 56 31.72 -31.34 -25.19
C ASP A 56 30.85 -32.22 -24.25
N PRO A 57 30.73 -33.56 -24.48
CA PRO A 57 29.68 -34.39 -23.87
C PRO A 57 30.16 -35.28 -22.72
N GLU A 58 29.27 -35.67 -21.79
CA GLU A 58 29.25 -37.03 -21.24
C GLU A 58 27.92 -37.44 -20.57
N LEU A 59 27.32 -38.50 -21.10
CA LEU A 59 26.59 -39.59 -20.44
C LEU A 59 25.85 -39.34 -19.09
N ALA A 60 24.57 -38.98 -19.18
CA ALA A 60 23.55 -39.42 -18.22
C ALA A 60 22.19 -39.63 -18.91
N SER A 61 21.64 -40.85 -18.85
CA SER A 61 20.44 -41.25 -19.57
C SER A 61 19.17 -40.49 -19.13
N PRO A 62 18.43 -39.82 -20.03
CA PRO A 62 17.10 -39.32 -19.70
C PRO A 62 16.12 -40.51 -19.71
N ALA A 63 15.57 -40.83 -18.54
CA ALA A 63 14.47 -41.79 -18.44
C ALA A 63 13.26 -41.28 -19.25
N LEU A 64 12.68 -42.17 -20.07
CA LEU A 64 11.47 -41.91 -20.84
C LEU A 64 10.30 -41.59 -19.89
N PHE A 65 9.99 -40.31 -19.73
CA PHE A 65 8.74 -39.89 -19.10
C PHE A 65 7.58 -40.35 -19.99
N PRO A 66 6.65 -41.18 -19.50
CA PRO A 66 5.51 -41.61 -20.30
C PRO A 66 4.66 -40.39 -20.67
N ALA A 67 4.22 -40.35 -21.93
CA ALA A 67 3.40 -39.26 -22.45
C ALA A 67 2.20 -39.00 -21.54
N ALA A 68 2.06 -37.76 -21.08
CA ALA A 68 1.00 -37.37 -20.15
C ALA A 68 -0.38 -37.61 -20.81
N THR A 69 -1.04 -38.70 -20.41
CA THR A 69 -2.38 -39.05 -20.88
C THR A 69 -3.31 -37.88 -20.57
N GLN A 70 -3.79 -37.20 -21.62
CA GLN A 70 -4.72 -36.09 -21.47
C GLN A 70 -6.02 -36.63 -20.87
N LEU A 71 -6.22 -36.38 -19.58
CA LEU A 71 -7.46 -36.75 -18.90
C LEU A 71 -8.64 -36.07 -19.61
N PRO A 72 -9.76 -36.79 -19.83
CA PRO A 72 -10.90 -36.25 -20.56
C PRO A 72 -11.34 -34.93 -19.91
N GLY A 73 -11.46 -33.90 -20.75
CA GLY A 73 -11.62 -32.52 -20.31
C GLY A 73 -12.75 -32.38 -19.31
N LYS A 74 -12.42 -31.94 -18.08
CA LYS A 74 -13.39 -31.61 -17.05
C LYS A 74 -14.42 -30.65 -17.66
N PRO A 75 -15.73 -31.01 -17.71
CA PRO A 75 -16.71 -30.22 -18.43
C PRO A 75 -16.70 -28.78 -17.90
N PRO A 76 -16.83 -27.77 -18.78
CA PRO A 76 -16.79 -26.37 -18.37
C PRO A 76 -17.85 -26.16 -17.31
N ALA A 77 -17.42 -25.71 -16.13
CA ALA A 77 -18.32 -25.47 -15.01
C ALA A 77 -19.31 -24.39 -15.45
N LEU A 78 -20.56 -24.80 -15.74
CA LEU A 78 -21.63 -23.88 -16.09
C LEU A 78 -21.69 -22.79 -15.01
N PRO A 79 -21.89 -21.51 -15.38
CA PRO A 79 -21.95 -20.41 -14.43
C PRO A 79 -23.18 -20.59 -13.55
N SER A 80 -23.00 -21.34 -12.46
CA SER A 80 -24.04 -21.56 -11.47
C SER A 80 -24.42 -20.21 -10.91
N ARG A 81 -25.66 -19.76 -11.18
CA ARG A 81 -26.27 -18.63 -10.49
C ARG A 81 -26.24 -18.94 -8.99
N HIS A 82 -25.20 -18.50 -8.30
CA HIS A 82 -25.02 -18.69 -6.87
C HIS A 82 -26.05 -17.80 -6.17
N VAL A 83 -27.04 -18.43 -5.54
CA VAL A 83 -27.86 -17.72 -4.56
C VAL A 83 -26.93 -17.45 -3.40
N LEU A 84 -26.74 -16.17 -3.07
CA LEU A 84 -25.87 -15.76 -1.96
C LEU A 84 -26.29 -16.52 -0.69
N GLY A 85 -25.31 -17.03 0.04
CA GLY A 85 -25.55 -17.79 1.27
C GLY A 85 -26.07 -19.23 1.12
N VAL A 86 -26.38 -19.74 -0.08
CA VAL A 86 -26.69 -21.17 -0.27
C VAL A 86 -25.53 -21.88 -0.97
N SER A 87 -25.03 -22.95 -0.36
CA SER A 87 -23.89 -23.72 -0.89
C SER A 87 -24.22 -25.21 -0.98
N LEU A 88 -23.73 -25.87 -2.04
CA LEU A 88 -23.77 -27.33 -2.15
C LEU A 88 -22.65 -27.94 -1.29
N LYS A 89 -23.00 -28.92 -0.46
CA LYS A 89 -22.09 -29.70 0.39
C LYS A 89 -22.29 -31.19 0.11
N GLN A 90 -21.39 -32.03 0.64
CA GLN A 90 -21.57 -33.48 0.59
C GLN A 90 -22.84 -33.85 1.39
N GLY A 91 -23.88 -34.29 0.68
CA GLY A 91 -25.18 -34.66 1.26
C GLY A 91 -26.35 -33.69 0.99
N GLY A 92 -26.12 -32.51 0.42
CA GLY A 92 -27.21 -31.59 0.05
C GLY A 92 -26.84 -30.11 0.02
N TYR A 93 -27.85 -29.25 0.02
CA TYR A 93 -27.72 -27.81 0.03
C TYR A 93 -27.81 -27.27 1.46
N VAL A 94 -26.93 -26.35 1.81
CA VAL A 94 -26.86 -25.71 3.14
C VAL A 94 -27.00 -24.20 2.98
N ALA A 95 -27.87 -23.61 3.77
CA ALA A 95 -27.93 -22.16 3.94
C ALA A 95 -26.98 -21.73 5.07
N GLN A 96 -26.24 -20.66 4.82
CA GLN A 96 -25.34 -20.02 5.78
C GLN A 96 -25.53 -18.50 5.74
N LEU A 97 -25.50 -17.86 6.90
CA LEU A 97 -25.58 -16.41 7.05
C LEU A 97 -24.78 -15.98 8.28
N ARG A 98 -24.22 -14.77 8.27
CA ARG A 98 -23.74 -14.10 9.48
C ARG A 98 -24.90 -13.31 10.09
N LEU A 99 -25.39 -13.75 11.25
CA LEU A 99 -26.59 -13.18 11.90
C LEU A 99 -26.26 -11.87 12.61
N VAL A 100 -25.22 -11.89 13.45
CA VAL A 100 -24.59 -10.68 14.05
C VAL A 100 -23.08 -10.67 13.75
N PRO A 101 -22.36 -9.54 13.91
CA PRO A 101 -20.91 -9.50 13.71
C PRO A 101 -20.20 -10.65 14.43
N TYR A 102 -19.36 -11.38 13.70
CA TYR A 102 -18.63 -12.55 14.18
C TYR A 102 -19.46 -13.77 14.63
N LEU A 103 -20.79 -13.83 14.39
CA LEU A 103 -21.60 -15.04 14.59
C LEU A 103 -22.13 -15.59 13.26
N GLN A 104 -21.61 -16.74 12.84
CA GLN A 104 -22.10 -17.47 11.67
C GLN A 104 -23.15 -18.51 12.07
N VAL A 105 -24.25 -18.54 11.33
CA VAL A 105 -25.34 -19.50 11.46
C VAL A 105 -25.40 -20.35 10.20
N VAL A 106 -25.57 -21.66 10.39
CA VAL A 106 -25.58 -22.68 9.33
C VAL A 106 -26.77 -23.61 9.56
N THR A 107 -27.59 -23.85 8.54
CA THR A 107 -28.75 -24.75 8.63
C THR A 107 -28.34 -26.21 8.51
N ARG A 108 -29.29 -27.13 8.74
CA ARG A 108 -29.12 -28.52 8.27
C ARG A 108 -28.99 -28.58 6.75
N CYS A 109 -28.39 -29.66 6.23
CA CYS A 109 -28.42 -29.96 4.79
C CYS A 109 -29.85 -30.34 4.38
N GLU A 110 -30.29 -29.81 3.24
CA GLU A 110 -31.55 -30.17 2.60
C GLU A 110 -31.29 -30.77 1.21
N ALA A 111 -32.01 -31.82 0.83
CA ALA A 111 -31.87 -32.43 -0.49
C ALA A 111 -32.31 -31.48 -1.62
N SER A 112 -33.31 -30.64 -1.36
CA SER A 112 -33.82 -29.65 -2.32
C SER A 112 -33.14 -28.29 -2.15
N ARG A 113 -32.58 -27.79 -3.26
CA ARG A 113 -32.04 -26.42 -3.34
C ARG A 113 -33.09 -25.38 -2.96
N GLN A 114 -34.33 -25.55 -3.40
CA GLN A 114 -35.40 -24.58 -3.14
C GLN A 114 -35.70 -24.46 -1.65
N LYS A 115 -35.69 -25.59 -0.92
CA LYS A 115 -35.89 -25.59 0.53
C LYS A 115 -34.73 -24.88 1.24
N ALA A 116 -33.48 -25.12 0.85
CA ALA A 116 -32.33 -24.37 1.37
C ALA A 116 -32.41 -22.86 1.07
N VAL A 117 -32.97 -22.45 -0.07
CA VAL A 117 -33.25 -21.03 -0.36
C VAL A 117 -34.31 -20.46 0.59
N THR A 118 -35.40 -21.19 0.88
CA THR A 118 -36.41 -20.78 1.88
C THR A 118 -35.78 -20.62 3.27
N LEU A 119 -34.95 -21.57 3.72
CA LEU A 119 -34.25 -21.46 5.00
C LEU A 119 -33.29 -20.24 5.04
N HIS A 120 -32.63 -19.92 3.92
CA HIS A 120 -31.80 -18.71 3.82
C HIS A 120 -32.62 -17.41 3.89
N GLN A 121 -33.85 -17.40 3.35
CA GLN A 121 -34.77 -16.27 3.48
C GLN A 121 -35.19 -16.05 4.95
N VAL A 122 -35.51 -17.12 5.68
CA VAL A 122 -35.81 -17.07 7.13
C VAL A 122 -34.64 -16.47 7.90
N LEU A 123 -33.41 -17.00 7.71
CA LEU A 123 -32.21 -16.43 8.34
C LEU A 123 -31.98 -14.95 7.98
N SER A 124 -32.22 -14.58 6.72
CA SER A 124 -32.05 -13.21 6.25
C SER A 124 -33.06 -12.25 6.86
N LYS A 125 -34.29 -12.73 7.14
CA LYS A 125 -35.31 -11.96 7.87
C LYS A 125 -34.99 -11.86 9.35
N ALA A 126 -34.63 -12.96 10.02
CA ALA A 126 -34.23 -12.92 11.43
C ALA A 126 -33.10 -11.92 11.68
N ARG A 127 -32.12 -11.81 10.76
CA ARG A 127 -31.09 -10.78 10.80
C ARG A 127 -31.63 -9.35 10.69
N GLY A 128 -32.71 -9.12 9.94
CA GLY A 128 -33.34 -7.81 9.80
C GLY A 128 -34.23 -7.42 10.98
N LEU A 129 -34.72 -8.41 11.75
CA LEU A 129 -35.52 -8.23 12.95
C LEU A 129 -34.66 -8.09 14.23
N ALA A 130 -33.46 -8.69 14.24
CA ALA A 130 -32.53 -8.62 15.36
C ALA A 130 -32.02 -7.17 15.60
N ALA A 131 -32.67 -6.49 16.56
CA ALA A 131 -32.30 -5.14 16.99
C ALA A 131 -31.04 -5.08 17.86
N GLY A 132 -30.68 -6.19 18.52
CA GLY A 132 -29.54 -6.30 19.42
C GLY A 132 -28.78 -7.63 19.27
N GLU A 133 -27.75 -7.80 20.09
CA GLU A 133 -26.85 -8.97 20.04
C GLU A 133 -27.11 -10.00 21.15
N THR A 134 -28.12 -9.80 22.00
CA THR A 134 -28.39 -10.73 23.11
C THR A 134 -29.02 -12.03 22.62
N SER A 135 -28.82 -13.13 23.36
CA SER A 135 -29.39 -14.43 22.99
C SER A 135 -30.92 -14.40 22.93
N ALA A 136 -31.58 -13.59 23.76
CA ALA A 136 -33.04 -13.51 23.80
C ALA A 136 -33.62 -12.78 22.58
N GLU A 137 -33.05 -11.64 22.19
CA GLU A 137 -33.47 -10.87 21.00
C GLU A 137 -33.25 -11.68 19.72
N LEU A 138 -32.10 -12.36 19.61
CA LEU A 138 -31.76 -13.19 18.46
C LEU A 138 -32.64 -14.44 18.37
N GLN A 139 -33.05 -15.02 19.51
CA GLN A 139 -34.00 -16.13 19.51
C GLN A 139 -35.42 -15.66 19.13
N ALA A 140 -35.91 -14.54 19.69
CA ALA A 140 -37.20 -13.97 19.33
C ALA A 140 -37.28 -13.62 17.83
N ALA A 141 -36.22 -13.00 17.28
CA ALA A 141 -36.12 -12.69 15.85
C ALA A 141 -36.09 -13.94 14.95
N LEU A 142 -35.55 -15.06 15.44
CA LEU A 142 -35.58 -16.36 14.76
C LEU A 142 -36.99 -16.98 14.82
N GLU A 143 -37.65 -16.94 15.98
CA GLU A 143 -39.01 -17.45 16.18
C GLU A 143 -40.03 -16.67 15.33
N GLU A 144 -39.94 -15.35 15.28
CA GLU A 144 -40.76 -14.48 14.43
C GLU A 144 -40.54 -14.75 12.93
N ALA A 145 -39.28 -14.83 12.48
CA ALA A 145 -38.98 -15.14 11.09
C ALA A 145 -39.41 -16.58 10.68
N CYS A 146 -39.51 -17.49 11.66
CA CYS A 146 -40.00 -18.84 11.48
C CYS A 146 -41.53 -18.91 11.35
N SER A 147 -42.25 -18.16 12.20
CA SER A 147 -43.72 -18.18 12.25
C SER A 147 -44.35 -17.72 10.95
N GLU A 148 -43.77 -16.70 10.28
CA GLU A 148 -44.24 -16.23 8.96
C GLU A 148 -44.13 -17.23 7.82
N ARG A 149 -43.41 -18.35 8.01
CA ARG A 149 -43.21 -19.39 7.01
C ARG A 149 -43.76 -20.75 7.46
N ASP A 150 -44.53 -20.78 8.55
CA ASP A 150 -45.08 -21.98 9.16
C ASP A 150 -44.00 -23.04 9.49
N LEU A 151 -42.79 -22.58 9.89
CA LEU A 151 -41.65 -23.44 10.23
C LEU A 151 -41.34 -23.36 11.72
N ALA A 152 -41.12 -24.50 12.38
CA ALA A 152 -40.56 -24.51 13.73
C ALA A 152 -39.04 -24.27 13.71
N VAL A 153 -38.50 -23.57 14.72
CA VAL A 153 -37.05 -23.28 14.82
C VAL A 153 -36.20 -24.56 14.84
N SER A 154 -36.72 -25.63 15.45
CA SER A 154 -36.09 -26.97 15.45
C SER A 154 -35.93 -27.55 14.04
N GLU A 155 -36.81 -27.22 13.09
CA GLU A 155 -36.71 -27.67 11.71
C GLU A 155 -35.62 -26.95 10.90
N LEU A 156 -35.24 -25.74 11.28
CA LEU A 156 -34.11 -25.08 10.61
C LEU A 156 -32.79 -25.86 10.85
N GLY A 157 -32.71 -26.61 11.96
CA GLY A 157 -31.53 -27.38 12.34
C GLY A 157 -30.29 -26.49 12.49
N LEU A 158 -30.46 -25.31 13.11
CA LEU A 158 -29.44 -24.26 13.18
C LEU A 158 -28.20 -24.69 13.97
N SER A 159 -27.04 -24.35 13.44
CA SER A 159 -25.73 -24.48 14.07
C SER A 159 -25.03 -23.14 14.08
N PHE A 160 -24.55 -22.76 15.25
CA PHE A 160 -23.93 -21.48 15.52
C PHE A 160 -22.42 -21.68 15.64
N CYS A 161 -21.63 -20.77 15.08
CA CYS A 161 -20.17 -20.78 15.15
C CYS A 161 -19.68 -19.34 15.27
N ALA A 162 -18.84 -19.10 16.29
CA ALA A 162 -18.11 -17.85 16.41
C ALA A 162 -17.01 -17.78 15.33
N VAL A 163 -16.97 -16.69 14.57
CA VAL A 163 -16.03 -16.51 13.44
C VAL A 163 -15.41 -15.11 13.54
N VAL A 164 -14.30 -15.02 14.26
CA VAL A 164 -13.60 -13.77 14.58
C VAL A 164 -12.51 -13.50 13.54
N ASP A 165 -12.52 -12.30 12.97
CA ASP A 165 -11.41 -11.84 12.13
C ASP A 165 -10.20 -11.51 13.03
N ALA A 166 -9.12 -12.26 12.83
CA ALA A 166 -7.84 -12.10 13.49
C ALA A 166 -6.69 -11.96 12.47
N HIS A 167 -6.97 -11.46 11.25
CA HIS A 167 -5.96 -11.29 10.20
C HIS A 167 -4.77 -10.40 10.59
N ALA A 168 -4.96 -9.46 11.52
CA ALA A 168 -3.91 -8.62 12.08
C ALA A 168 -3.01 -9.34 13.11
N VAL A 169 -3.52 -10.41 13.74
CA VAL A 169 -2.81 -11.18 14.77
C VAL A 169 -2.21 -12.46 14.18
N VAL A 170 -3.03 -13.33 13.58
CA VAL A 170 -2.64 -14.67 13.11
C VAL A 170 -2.79 -14.84 11.59
N GLY A 171 -3.05 -13.75 10.86
CA GLY A 171 -3.09 -13.79 9.39
C GLY A 171 -4.25 -14.55 8.77
N CYS A 172 -5.21 -15.00 9.57
CA CYS A 172 -6.43 -15.69 9.13
C CYS A 172 -7.61 -15.37 10.07
N THR A 173 -8.80 -15.76 9.62
CA THR A 173 -10.02 -15.79 10.43
C THR A 173 -10.00 -17.01 11.37
N VAL A 174 -10.25 -16.78 12.66
CA VAL A 174 -10.38 -17.82 13.68
C VAL A 174 -11.85 -18.25 13.78
N ALA A 175 -12.11 -19.53 13.59
CA ALA A 175 -13.43 -20.14 13.80
C ALA A 175 -13.43 -20.96 15.10
N GLY A 176 -14.49 -20.77 15.89
CA GLY A 176 -14.79 -21.54 17.09
C GLY A 176 -15.42 -22.89 16.77
N SER A 177 -15.97 -23.52 17.81
CA SER A 177 -16.70 -24.78 17.66
C SER A 177 -18.11 -24.53 17.11
N HIS A 178 -18.73 -25.57 16.57
CA HIS A 178 -20.14 -25.53 16.18
C HIS A 178 -21.01 -25.98 17.37
N SER A 179 -21.95 -25.14 17.82
CA SER A 179 -22.95 -25.52 18.83
C SER A 179 -24.39 -25.46 18.28
N ALA A 180 -25.30 -26.20 18.93
CA ALA A 180 -26.74 -26.03 18.78
C ALA A 180 -27.30 -24.95 19.71
N SER A 181 -26.59 -24.63 20.80
CA SER A 181 -26.93 -23.55 21.72
C SER A 181 -26.45 -22.20 21.16
N LEU A 182 -27.36 -21.24 21.06
CA LEU A 182 -27.03 -19.87 20.68
C LEU A 182 -26.18 -19.18 21.76
N ALA A 183 -26.49 -19.41 23.04
CA ALA A 183 -25.76 -18.84 24.17
C ALA A 183 -24.29 -19.28 24.21
N GLU A 184 -24.00 -20.58 24.02
CA GLU A 184 -22.62 -21.09 23.97
C GLU A 184 -21.81 -20.47 22.82
N ALA A 185 -22.44 -20.22 21.67
CA ALA A 185 -21.77 -19.62 20.52
C ALA A 185 -21.53 -18.10 20.69
N LEU A 186 -22.39 -17.41 21.44
CA LEU A 186 -22.17 -16.02 21.87
C LEU A 186 -21.05 -15.95 22.92
N GLU A 187 -21.01 -16.87 23.89
CA GLU A 187 -19.91 -16.96 24.86
C GLU A 187 -18.56 -17.21 24.16
N GLN A 188 -18.50 -18.16 23.21
CA GLN A 188 -17.29 -18.42 22.41
C GLN A 188 -16.88 -17.20 21.56
N ARG A 189 -17.85 -16.42 21.07
CA ARG A 189 -17.60 -15.16 20.35
C ARG A 189 -16.96 -14.12 21.27
N GLU A 190 -17.51 -13.90 22.47
CA GLU A 190 -16.97 -12.97 23.45
C GLU A 190 -15.56 -13.38 23.91
N GLN A 191 -15.35 -14.66 24.23
CA GLN A 191 -14.05 -15.20 24.59
C GLN A 191 -13.01 -15.00 23.48
N LEU A 192 -13.36 -15.27 22.21
CA LEU A 192 -12.44 -15.08 21.08
C LEU A 192 -12.15 -13.61 20.77
N LEU A 193 -13.13 -12.71 20.95
CA LEU A 193 -12.91 -11.27 20.77
C LEU A 193 -11.99 -10.70 21.86
N ALA A 194 -12.27 -11.00 23.13
CA ALA A 194 -11.42 -10.60 24.24
C ALA A 194 -9.99 -11.17 24.10
N ALA A 195 -9.86 -12.43 23.69
CA ALA A 195 -8.57 -13.06 23.48
C ALA A 195 -7.81 -12.50 22.26
N ARG A 196 -8.49 -12.08 21.19
CA ARG A 196 -7.89 -11.36 20.05
C ARG A 196 -7.33 -10.02 20.51
N ASP A 197 -8.09 -9.28 21.31
CA ASP A 197 -7.73 -7.93 21.75
C ASP A 197 -6.60 -7.96 22.80
N ALA A 198 -6.46 -9.06 23.55
CA ALA A 198 -5.30 -9.36 24.40
C ALA A 198 -4.07 -9.91 23.64
N GLY A 199 -4.17 -10.15 22.33
CA GLY A 199 -3.05 -10.56 21.47
C GLY A 199 -2.82 -12.08 21.36
N TRP A 200 -1.76 -12.47 20.65
CA TRP A 200 -1.55 -13.85 20.21
C TRP A 200 -1.54 -14.92 21.32
N PRO A 201 -0.84 -14.75 22.47
CA PRO A 201 -0.79 -15.81 23.49
C PRO A 201 -2.18 -16.17 24.04
N CYS A 202 -3.00 -15.17 24.34
CA CYS A 202 -4.38 -15.36 24.79
C CYS A 202 -5.26 -15.96 23.69
N LEU A 203 -5.15 -15.46 22.45
CA LEU A 203 -5.88 -16.00 21.31
C LEU A 203 -5.55 -17.48 21.04
N ARG A 204 -4.26 -17.87 21.12
CA ARG A 204 -3.79 -19.26 21.02
C ARG A 204 -4.48 -20.12 22.08
N GLN A 205 -4.38 -19.73 23.35
CA GLN A 205 -4.93 -20.51 24.47
C GLN A 205 -6.45 -20.70 24.33
N THR A 206 -7.20 -19.63 24.06
CA THR A 206 -8.66 -19.70 23.88
C THR A 206 -9.05 -20.52 22.67
N TRP A 207 -8.36 -20.37 21.52
CA TRP A 207 -8.65 -21.13 20.32
C TRP A 207 -8.34 -22.62 20.47
N VAL A 208 -7.23 -22.96 21.14
CA VAL A 208 -6.85 -24.34 21.49
C VAL A 208 -7.88 -24.97 22.42
N ARG A 209 -8.37 -24.24 23.43
CA ARG A 209 -9.45 -24.69 24.32
C ARG A 209 -10.74 -24.96 23.54
N ILE A 210 -11.16 -24.04 22.67
CA ILE A 210 -12.39 -24.19 21.87
C ILE A 210 -12.30 -25.37 20.88
N MET A 211 -11.12 -25.65 20.32
CA MET A 211 -10.92 -26.82 19.44
C MET A 211 -10.98 -28.18 20.18
N GLN A 212 -10.86 -28.19 21.50
CA GLN A 212 -11.00 -29.39 22.34
C GLN A 212 -12.45 -29.61 22.82
N VAL A 213 -13.34 -28.62 22.71
CA VAL A 213 -14.74 -28.75 23.13
C VAL A 213 -15.42 -29.83 22.30
N GLN A 214 -16.08 -30.78 22.97
CA GLN A 214 -16.85 -31.82 22.31
C GLN A 214 -18.09 -31.23 21.67
N VAL A 215 -18.05 -31.08 20.34
CA VAL A 215 -19.20 -30.70 19.52
C VAL A 215 -20.34 -31.68 19.77
N GLN A 216 -21.47 -31.19 20.28
CA GLN A 216 -22.66 -32.02 20.48
C GLN A 216 -23.10 -32.61 19.13
N GLN A 217 -23.00 -33.94 19.02
CA GLN A 217 -23.34 -34.65 17.80
C GLN A 217 -24.86 -34.61 17.61
N ARG A 218 -25.31 -33.91 16.57
CA ARG A 218 -26.73 -33.84 16.21
C ARG A 218 -27.24 -35.23 15.86
N SER A 219 -28.44 -35.56 16.34
CA SER A 219 -29.14 -36.80 16.01
C SER A 219 -29.35 -36.99 14.51
N SER A 220 -29.46 -35.90 13.74
CA SER A 220 -29.51 -35.96 12.28
C SER A 220 -28.12 -36.16 11.67
N ARG A 221 -27.92 -37.34 11.04
CA ARG A 221 -26.80 -37.64 10.12
C ARG A 221 -26.73 -36.72 8.88
N ALA A 222 -27.58 -35.69 8.82
CA ALA A 222 -27.72 -34.77 7.70
C ALA A 222 -26.58 -33.75 7.63
N TRP A 223 -25.85 -33.50 8.72
CA TRP A 223 -24.55 -32.85 8.61
C TRP A 223 -23.59 -33.82 7.92
N GLY A 224 -23.10 -33.44 6.72
CA GLY A 224 -21.98 -34.12 6.08
C GLY A 224 -20.73 -34.09 6.99
N ARG A 225 -19.59 -34.61 6.53
CA ARG A 225 -18.36 -34.82 7.33
C ARG A 225 -17.76 -33.59 8.05
N GLY A 226 -18.38 -32.42 7.97
CA GLY A 226 -18.05 -31.18 8.69
C GLY A 226 -18.61 -31.08 10.11
N CYS A 227 -18.83 -32.19 10.83
CA CYS A 227 -18.79 -32.18 12.29
C CYS A 227 -17.32 -32.33 12.71
N PRO A 228 -16.59 -31.25 13.05
CA PRO A 228 -15.24 -31.41 13.57
C PRO A 228 -15.32 -32.18 14.89
N GLN A 229 -14.62 -33.31 14.96
CA GLN A 229 -14.40 -34.00 16.23
C GLN A 229 -13.58 -33.09 17.15
N ALA A 230 -13.79 -33.20 18.46
CA ALA A 230 -12.89 -32.63 19.45
C ALA A 230 -11.46 -33.08 19.13
N LYS A 231 -10.54 -32.12 19.01
CA LYS A 231 -9.15 -32.43 18.72
C LYS A 231 -8.42 -32.72 20.03
N ALA A 232 -7.46 -33.64 20.01
CA ALA A 232 -6.49 -33.74 21.09
C ALA A 232 -5.74 -32.40 21.25
N ALA A 233 -5.34 -32.06 22.47
CA ALA A 233 -4.67 -30.80 22.80
C ALA A 233 -3.47 -30.53 21.87
N GLU A 234 -2.58 -31.50 21.71
CA GLU A 234 -1.41 -31.44 20.82
C GLU A 234 -1.78 -31.06 19.37
N VAL A 235 -2.85 -31.63 18.82
CA VAL A 235 -3.31 -31.35 17.45
C VAL A 235 -3.95 -29.97 17.35
N ALA A 236 -4.65 -29.53 18.40
CA ALA A 236 -5.19 -28.17 18.48
C ALA A 236 -4.06 -27.12 18.54
N GLU A 237 -3.02 -27.37 19.33
CA GLU A 237 -1.83 -26.52 19.45
C GLU A 237 -1.05 -26.44 18.13
N GLN A 238 -0.73 -27.59 17.52
CA GLN A 238 -0.06 -27.64 16.22
C GLN A 238 -0.79 -26.85 15.13
N ILE A 239 -2.13 -26.84 15.13
CA ILE A 239 -2.93 -26.06 14.17
C ILE A 239 -2.82 -24.56 14.45
N ALA A 240 -2.87 -24.13 15.71
CA ALA A 240 -2.73 -22.74 16.09
C ALA A 240 -1.32 -22.22 15.77
N ASP A 241 -0.28 -22.97 16.14
CA ASP A 241 1.12 -22.60 15.91
C ASP A 241 1.48 -22.58 14.43
N LYS A 242 1.00 -23.56 13.65
CA LYS A 242 1.18 -23.56 12.19
C LYS A 242 0.51 -22.36 11.52
N ALA A 243 -0.64 -21.89 12.03
CA ALA A 243 -1.28 -20.69 11.53
C ALA A 243 -0.44 -19.43 11.82
N TRP A 244 0.11 -19.32 13.04
CA TRP A 244 1.01 -18.24 13.44
C TRP A 244 2.33 -18.26 12.66
N GLN A 245 3.01 -19.39 12.54
CA GLN A 245 4.23 -19.55 11.73
C GLN A 245 3.98 -19.17 10.25
N ALA A 246 2.85 -19.60 9.69
CA ALA A 246 2.46 -19.21 8.34
C ALA A 246 2.13 -17.70 8.23
N HIS A 247 1.81 -17.02 9.33
CA HIS A 247 1.61 -15.57 9.35
C HIS A 247 2.93 -14.81 9.49
N SER A 248 3.78 -15.14 10.47
CA SER A 248 5.07 -14.49 10.71
C SER A 248 5.97 -14.59 9.48
N SER A 249 6.10 -15.77 8.87
CA SER A 249 6.82 -15.94 7.61
C SER A 249 6.27 -15.05 6.48
N ARG A 250 4.95 -14.84 6.42
CA ARG A 250 4.31 -13.92 5.45
C ARG A 250 4.51 -12.45 5.81
N GLN A 251 4.65 -12.08 7.08
CA GLN A 251 5.02 -10.73 7.49
C GLN A 251 6.48 -10.44 7.10
N HIS A 252 7.44 -11.30 7.49
CA HIS A 252 8.85 -11.14 7.15
C HIS A 252 9.10 -11.09 5.64
N MET A 253 8.44 -11.94 4.83
CA MET A 253 8.53 -11.84 3.37
C MET A 253 8.00 -10.50 2.82
N ARG A 254 6.93 -9.93 3.40
CA ARG A 254 6.41 -8.61 3.01
C ARG A 254 7.34 -7.48 3.43
N GLU A 255 7.96 -7.58 4.61
CA GLU A 255 8.94 -6.61 5.11
C GLU A 255 10.19 -6.62 4.26
N ALA A 256 10.80 -7.78 4.02
CA ALA A 256 11.92 -7.94 3.10
C ALA A 256 11.61 -7.42 1.69
N SER A 257 10.39 -7.67 1.18
CA SER A 257 9.94 -7.15 -0.11
C SER A 257 9.83 -5.62 -0.12
N ARG A 258 9.35 -5.00 0.97
CA ARG A 258 9.28 -3.54 1.12
C ARG A 258 10.67 -2.93 1.21
N SER A 259 11.56 -3.47 2.04
CA SER A 259 12.94 -3.01 2.18
C SER A 259 13.70 -3.11 0.85
N SER A 260 13.54 -4.22 0.12
CA SER A 260 14.08 -4.39 -1.24
C SER A 260 13.52 -3.37 -2.23
N ALA A 261 12.20 -3.10 -2.20
CA ALA A 261 11.57 -2.09 -3.05
C ALA A 261 12.07 -0.67 -2.75
N HIS A 262 12.27 -0.31 -1.47
CA HIS A 262 12.84 0.97 -1.06
C HIS A 262 14.29 1.11 -1.50
N LEU A 263 15.12 0.07 -1.32
CA LEU A 263 16.50 0.05 -1.80
C LEU A 263 16.56 0.22 -3.34
N ALA A 264 15.73 -0.52 -4.08
CA ALA A 264 15.63 -0.37 -5.54
C ALA A 264 15.11 1.02 -5.97
N GLN A 265 14.29 1.69 -5.17
CA GLN A 265 13.88 3.08 -5.40
C GLN A 265 15.05 4.05 -5.16
N ALA A 266 15.83 3.87 -4.09
CA ALA A 266 17.01 4.67 -3.79
C ALA A 266 18.09 4.54 -4.88
N VAL A 267 18.40 3.32 -5.31
CA VAL A 267 19.35 3.06 -6.42
C VAL A 267 18.91 3.79 -7.70
N ARG A 268 17.61 3.73 -8.05
CA ARG A 268 17.06 4.47 -9.21
C ARG A 268 16.98 5.98 -9.02
N ALA A 269 17.08 6.50 -7.80
CA ALA A 269 17.21 7.94 -7.56
C ALA A 269 18.66 8.37 -7.80
N VAL A 270 19.63 7.66 -7.21
CA VAL A 270 21.07 7.90 -7.41
C VAL A 270 21.46 7.78 -8.89
N GLN A 271 21.01 6.74 -9.59
CA GLN A 271 21.26 6.56 -11.03
C GLN A 271 20.71 7.71 -11.88
N ARG A 272 19.59 8.34 -11.48
CA ARG A 272 19.05 9.50 -12.20
C ARG A 272 19.86 10.77 -11.92
N ALA A 273 20.27 10.99 -10.68
CA ALA A 273 21.15 12.12 -10.33
C ALA A 273 22.47 12.05 -11.13
N LEU A 274 23.13 10.89 -11.15
CA LEU A 274 24.35 10.68 -11.95
C LEU A 274 24.11 10.94 -13.46
N GLN A 275 23.00 10.46 -14.02
CA GLN A 275 22.63 10.73 -15.42
C GLN A 275 22.32 12.21 -15.70
N GLU A 276 21.87 12.96 -14.70
CA GLU A 276 21.63 14.41 -14.81
C GLU A 276 22.95 15.19 -14.73
N GLU A 277 23.88 14.77 -13.88
CA GLU A 277 25.26 15.28 -13.81
C GLU A 277 26.02 15.02 -15.14
N ASP A 278 25.99 13.80 -15.66
CA ASP A 278 26.59 13.44 -16.97
C ASP A 278 26.04 14.33 -18.10
N ARG A 279 24.72 14.53 -18.13
CA ARG A 279 24.07 15.40 -19.12
C ARG A 279 24.45 16.87 -18.95
N ALA A 280 24.60 17.34 -17.72
CA ALA A 280 25.05 18.71 -17.44
C ALA A 280 26.50 18.91 -17.92
N ALA A 281 27.40 17.96 -17.64
CA ALA A 281 28.79 17.99 -18.11
C ALA A 281 28.87 18.04 -19.65
N LEU A 282 28.15 17.14 -20.34
CA LEU A 282 28.06 17.13 -21.80
C LEU A 282 27.45 18.41 -22.38
N ALA A 283 26.50 19.04 -21.68
CA ALA A 283 25.92 20.31 -22.10
C ALA A 283 26.91 21.48 -21.99
N VAL A 284 27.74 21.50 -20.94
CA VAL A 284 28.83 22.48 -20.76
C VAL A 284 29.90 22.31 -21.85
N GLU A 285 30.36 21.08 -22.10
CA GLU A 285 31.33 20.80 -23.17
C GLU A 285 30.80 21.24 -24.55
N LYS A 286 29.57 20.82 -24.89
CA LYS A 286 28.91 21.18 -26.16
C LYS A 286 28.77 22.69 -26.31
N ARG A 287 28.48 23.42 -25.21
CA ARG A 287 28.42 24.88 -25.21
C ARG A 287 29.80 25.49 -25.52
N GLY A 288 30.87 25.02 -24.88
CA GLY A 288 32.24 25.46 -25.17
C GLY A 288 32.64 25.25 -26.63
N LEU A 289 32.31 24.09 -27.21
CA LEU A 289 32.54 23.81 -28.62
C LEU A 289 31.77 24.77 -29.55
N LEU A 290 30.49 25.04 -29.26
CA LEU A 290 29.67 25.98 -30.03
C LEU A 290 30.19 27.42 -29.93
N GLU A 291 30.62 27.85 -28.75
CA GLU A 291 31.22 29.17 -28.53
C GLU A 291 32.54 29.31 -29.30
N ALA A 292 33.42 28.30 -29.26
CA ALA A 292 34.67 28.26 -30.03
C ALA A 292 34.43 28.33 -31.55
N VAL A 293 33.50 27.52 -32.09
CA VAL A 293 33.10 27.58 -33.51
C VAL A 293 32.50 28.94 -33.87
N SER A 294 31.73 29.56 -32.98
CA SER A 294 31.18 30.90 -33.21
C SER A 294 32.29 31.97 -33.26
N SER A 295 33.30 31.86 -32.38
CA SER A 295 34.46 32.74 -32.33
C SER A 295 35.30 32.63 -33.60
N GLN A 296 35.63 31.39 -34.02
CA GLN A 296 36.35 31.12 -35.26
C GLN A 296 35.61 31.69 -36.48
N ARG A 297 34.28 31.57 -36.54
CA ARG A 297 33.45 32.18 -37.60
C ARG A 297 33.47 33.71 -37.56
N ARG A 298 33.53 34.34 -36.39
CA ARG A 298 33.67 35.80 -36.25
C ARG A 298 35.06 36.26 -36.72
N ALA A 299 36.13 35.60 -36.28
CA ALA A 299 37.50 35.88 -36.70
C ALA A 299 37.68 35.72 -38.23
N ALA A 300 37.19 34.63 -38.82
CA ALA A 300 37.24 34.42 -40.26
C ALA A 300 36.45 35.48 -41.06
N ARG A 301 35.34 36.00 -40.50
CA ARG A 301 34.59 37.13 -41.09
C ARG A 301 35.34 38.46 -40.97
N ALA A 302 36.04 38.70 -39.85
CA ALA A 302 36.88 39.88 -39.67
C ALA A 302 38.06 39.89 -40.65
N ALA A 303 38.83 38.80 -40.71
CA ALA A 303 39.94 38.64 -41.65
C ALA A 303 39.52 38.83 -43.12
N ARG A 304 38.33 38.32 -43.52
CA ARG A 304 37.76 38.56 -44.86
C ARG A 304 37.40 40.04 -45.12
N ARG A 305 37.00 40.80 -44.10
CA ARG A 305 36.74 42.25 -44.21
C ARG A 305 38.05 43.03 -44.34
N GLU A 306 39.05 42.71 -43.52
CA GLU A 306 40.38 43.32 -43.59
C GLU A 306 41.06 43.06 -44.95
N GLU A 307 41.03 41.82 -45.44
CA GLU A 307 41.58 41.47 -46.76
C GLU A 307 40.85 42.21 -47.89
N LYS A 308 39.52 42.37 -47.79
CA LYS A 308 38.75 43.19 -48.74
C LYS A 308 39.18 44.66 -48.66
N GLN A 309 39.33 45.23 -47.46
CA GLN A 309 39.79 46.62 -47.28
C GLN A 309 41.22 46.82 -47.84
N ARG A 310 42.14 45.88 -47.60
CA ARG A 310 43.49 45.90 -48.19
C ARG A 310 43.47 45.89 -49.71
N ARG A 311 42.62 45.05 -50.31
CA ARG A 311 42.42 45.02 -51.77
C ARG A 311 41.85 46.34 -52.29
N GLU A 312 40.82 46.89 -51.65
CA GLU A 312 40.24 48.17 -52.03
C GLU A 312 41.25 49.33 -51.90
N ALA A 313 42.04 49.36 -50.83
CA ALA A 313 43.12 50.35 -50.66
C ALA A 313 44.18 50.23 -51.77
N LYS A 314 44.63 49.01 -52.09
CA LYS A 314 45.56 48.75 -53.20
C LYS A 314 44.98 49.17 -54.56
N TRP A 315 43.69 48.90 -54.80
CA TRP A 315 42.99 49.34 -56.02
C TRP A 315 42.86 50.86 -56.11
N ARG A 316 42.60 51.56 -54.99
CA ARG A 316 42.58 53.03 -54.95
C ARG A 316 43.96 53.60 -55.29
N TRP A 317 45.02 53.07 -54.67
CA TRP A 317 46.40 53.49 -54.94
C TRP A 317 46.81 53.28 -56.41
N LEU A 318 46.49 52.12 -57.00
CA LEU A 318 46.75 51.83 -58.41
C LEU A 318 46.00 52.77 -59.38
N LYS A 319 44.86 53.32 -58.97
CA LYS A 319 44.02 54.19 -59.80
C LYS A 319 44.44 55.67 -59.74
N ASP A 320 45.07 56.10 -58.65
CA ASP A 320 45.54 57.48 -58.45
C ASP A 320 46.80 57.49 -57.55
N PRO A 321 48.01 57.30 -58.14
CA PRO A 321 49.25 57.19 -57.36
C PRO A 321 49.71 58.50 -56.73
N GLN A 322 49.34 59.66 -57.29
CA GLN A 322 49.82 60.95 -56.82
C GLN A 322 49.00 61.48 -55.64
N ARG A 323 47.69 61.22 -55.63
CA ARG A 323 46.79 61.68 -54.56
C ARG A 323 47.02 60.99 -53.21
N THR A 324 47.61 59.79 -53.20
CA THR A 324 47.76 58.97 -51.98
C THR A 324 49.06 59.21 -51.19
N VAL A 325 50.05 59.92 -51.74
CA VAL A 325 51.27 60.29 -51.00
C VAL A 325 50.95 61.31 -49.89
N GLY A 326 50.00 62.22 -50.13
CA GLY A 326 49.53 63.18 -49.12
C GLY A 326 48.81 62.52 -47.93
N ASP A 327 47.95 61.54 -48.19
CA ASP A 327 47.24 60.79 -47.14
C ASP A 327 48.20 59.97 -46.27
N LEU A 328 49.28 59.42 -46.85
CA LEU A 328 50.31 58.69 -46.10
C LEU A 328 51.11 59.60 -45.16
N LEU A 329 51.41 60.84 -45.58
CA LEU A 329 52.07 61.85 -44.73
C LEU A 329 51.17 62.35 -43.58
N LEU A 330 49.84 62.34 -43.77
CA LEU A 330 48.89 62.66 -42.71
C LEU A 330 48.75 61.53 -41.69
N GLN A 331 48.80 60.26 -42.11
CA GLN A 331 48.75 59.12 -41.18
C GLN A 331 50.03 58.97 -40.35
N SER A 332 51.21 59.33 -40.87
CA SER A 332 52.46 59.29 -40.08
C SER A 332 52.52 60.33 -38.96
N ASN A 333 51.80 61.45 -39.09
CA ASN A 333 51.80 62.52 -38.08
C ASN A 333 50.80 62.29 -36.93
N GLY A 334 49.89 61.30 -37.05
CA GLY A 334 48.83 61.03 -36.07
C GLY A 334 49.21 60.16 -34.87
N LEU A 335 50.45 59.64 -34.81
CA LEU A 335 50.90 58.69 -33.77
C LEU A 335 51.64 59.34 -32.57
N ALA A 336 51.73 60.68 -32.52
CA ALA A 336 52.64 61.39 -31.62
C ALA A 336 52.00 62.09 -30.40
N SER A 337 50.68 62.08 -30.23
CA SER A 337 50.03 62.79 -29.12
C SER A 337 48.77 62.09 -28.58
N GLY A 338 48.87 61.56 -27.35
CA GLY A 338 47.71 61.03 -26.63
C GLY A 338 48.02 59.95 -25.60
N GLU A 339 48.86 60.25 -24.59
CA GLU A 339 48.82 59.46 -23.35
C GLU A 339 47.46 59.68 -22.66
N PRO A 340 46.66 58.63 -22.38
CA PRO A 340 45.49 58.75 -21.53
C PRO A 340 45.94 58.85 -20.07
N TYR A 341 45.93 60.10 -19.58
CA TYR A 341 46.20 60.50 -18.19
C TYR A 341 45.52 59.58 -17.17
N SER A 342 46.29 59.03 -16.24
CA SER A 342 45.83 58.16 -15.15
C SER A 342 45.12 58.94 -14.04
N GLY A 343 43.89 59.37 -14.31
CA GLY A 343 43.03 60.06 -13.35
C GLY A 343 42.57 59.17 -12.19
N GLN A 344 43.09 59.44 -10.99
CA GLN A 344 42.57 58.89 -9.73
C GLN A 344 41.26 59.57 -9.30
N GLY A 345 40.36 58.80 -8.67
CA GLY A 345 39.50 59.30 -7.59
C GLY A 345 38.08 59.79 -7.92
N ALA A 346 37.08 59.01 -7.51
CA ALA A 346 35.78 59.42 -6.94
C ALA A 346 35.03 58.12 -6.57
N VAL A 347 34.86 57.75 -5.30
CA VAL A 347 33.94 58.31 -4.28
C VAL A 347 32.48 57.89 -4.48
N THR A 348 31.92 57.37 -3.39
CA THR A 348 30.56 56.85 -3.16
C THR A 348 29.45 57.89 -3.28
N GLN A 349 28.28 57.47 -3.80
CA GLN A 349 26.92 57.80 -3.32
C GLN A 349 25.93 56.92 -4.12
N ASP A 350 25.06 56.11 -3.51
CA ASP A 350 23.81 56.51 -2.82
C ASP A 350 22.85 57.30 -3.70
N THR A 351 21.88 56.58 -4.29
CA THR A 351 20.60 57.14 -4.74
C THR A 351 19.46 56.22 -4.30
N ALA A 352 18.76 56.62 -3.25
CA ALA A 352 17.43 56.13 -2.91
C ALA A 352 16.36 57.03 -3.55
N ALA A 353 15.28 56.42 -4.06
CA ALA A 353 13.93 56.95 -4.34
C ALA A 353 13.19 55.87 -5.18
N ASP A 354 12.09 55.28 -4.73
CA ASP A 354 10.69 55.83 -4.77
C ASP A 354 10.20 56.07 -6.22
N SER A 355 9.08 55.54 -6.75
CA SER A 355 8.04 54.60 -6.25
C SER A 355 7.36 53.88 -7.47
N ASP A 356 6.19 53.23 -7.49
CA ASP A 356 5.18 52.96 -6.44
C ASP A 356 4.33 51.66 -6.64
N GLU A 357 3.73 51.22 -5.52
CA GLU A 357 2.40 50.64 -5.27
C GLU A 357 1.58 49.82 -6.32
N SER A 358 1.24 48.55 -5.99
CA SER A 358 -0.17 48.08 -5.84
C SER A 358 -0.37 46.59 -5.48
N THR A 359 -0.99 46.34 -4.31
CA THR A 359 -1.91 45.22 -3.96
C THR A 359 -1.52 43.75 -4.31
N SER A 360 -1.40 42.78 -3.38
CA SER A 360 -2.24 42.49 -2.21
C SER A 360 -1.71 41.24 -1.48
N ALA A 361 -2.06 41.08 -0.20
CA ALA A 361 -1.48 40.06 0.69
C ALA A 361 -2.47 38.98 1.15
N SER A 362 -1.93 37.78 1.43
CA SER A 362 -2.50 36.76 2.34
C SER A 362 -1.36 35.87 2.82
N SER A 363 -0.65 36.26 3.89
CA SER A 363 -0.99 35.91 5.27
C SER A 363 -0.90 34.40 5.56
N SER A 364 0.30 33.95 5.92
CA SER A 364 0.55 32.66 6.58
C SER A 364 1.33 32.91 7.86
N LYS A 365 0.60 32.86 8.99
CA LYS A 365 1.09 33.19 10.32
C LYS A 365 1.86 32.01 10.92
N VAL A 366 3.18 32.14 11.03
CA VAL A 366 3.99 31.24 11.88
C VAL A 366 3.64 31.53 13.35
N MET A 367 2.95 30.60 14.01
CA MET A 367 2.94 30.56 15.47
C MET A 367 4.06 29.65 15.95
N MET A 368 5.19 30.27 16.29
CA MET A 368 6.18 29.70 17.21
C MET A 368 5.52 29.59 18.60
N GLY A 369 4.98 28.41 18.91
CA GLY A 369 4.55 28.09 20.26
C GLY A 369 5.77 27.80 21.13
N GLN A 370 6.17 28.74 21.99
CA GLN A 370 7.12 28.44 23.06
C GLN A 370 6.42 27.52 24.08
N SER A 371 6.76 26.23 24.07
CA SER A 371 6.37 25.30 25.13
C SER A 371 7.57 25.08 26.05
N SER A 372 7.48 25.61 27.26
CA SER A 372 8.41 25.32 28.36
C SER A 372 8.25 23.87 28.79
N CYS A 373 9.05 22.97 28.22
CA CYS A 373 9.22 21.61 28.73
C CYS A 373 10.48 21.57 29.61
N GLN A 374 10.33 21.15 30.86
CA GLN A 374 11.43 21.11 31.83
C GLN A 374 12.52 20.13 31.38
N LEU A 375 13.77 20.60 31.38
CA LEU A 375 14.96 19.76 31.20
C LEU A 375 15.17 18.88 32.44
N GLY A 376 14.53 17.72 32.45
CA GLY A 376 14.96 16.60 33.30
C GLY A 376 16.33 16.12 32.84
N SER A 377 17.33 16.20 33.72
CA SER A 377 18.67 15.69 33.44
C SER A 377 18.63 14.19 33.14
N PHE A 378 19.06 13.78 31.94
CA PHE A 378 19.30 12.38 31.60
C PHE A 378 20.71 12.18 31.02
N GLY A 379 21.69 12.71 31.75
CA GLY A 379 23.09 12.33 31.60
C GLY A 379 23.40 11.05 32.37
N GLN A 380 23.12 9.88 31.78
CA GLN A 380 23.88 8.66 32.07
C GLN A 380 23.78 7.70 30.87
N GLN A 381 24.94 7.40 30.30
CA GLN A 381 25.08 6.42 29.22
C GLN A 381 24.84 5.02 29.82
N SER A 382 23.74 4.38 29.46
CA SER A 382 23.50 2.99 29.84
C SER A 382 24.31 2.08 28.91
N THR A 383 25.26 1.35 29.49
CA THR A 383 26.06 0.32 28.82
C THR A 383 25.28 -0.97 28.52
N ALA A 384 23.98 -1.01 28.84
CA ALA A 384 23.14 -2.21 28.81
C ALA A 384 22.77 -2.74 27.39
N SER A 385 23.27 -2.15 26.31
CA SER A 385 23.01 -2.65 24.95
C SER A 385 24.05 -3.66 24.41
N LEU A 386 25.10 -3.96 25.17
CA LEU A 386 26.10 -4.98 24.82
C LEU A 386 25.87 -6.31 25.58
N GLU A 387 25.56 -6.26 26.87
CA GLU A 387 25.21 -7.46 27.67
C GLU A 387 23.97 -8.19 27.11
N ALA A 388 23.04 -7.47 26.47
CA ALA A 388 21.86 -8.04 25.82
C ALA A 388 22.15 -8.81 24.52
N LEU A 389 23.37 -8.72 23.97
CA LEU A 389 23.80 -9.51 22.80
C LEU A 389 24.62 -10.73 23.22
N GLU A 390 25.47 -10.64 24.25
CA GLU A 390 26.16 -11.82 24.80
C GLU A 390 25.17 -12.84 25.40
N ALA A 391 24.11 -12.38 26.06
CA ALA A 391 23.05 -13.24 26.60
C ALA A 391 22.22 -14.01 25.53
N LEU A 392 22.42 -13.74 24.24
CA LEU A 392 21.77 -14.47 23.14
C LEU A 392 22.63 -15.59 22.54
N GLU A 393 23.96 -15.57 22.73
CA GLU A 393 24.83 -16.65 22.25
C GLU A 393 24.77 -17.88 23.19
N ASP A 394 24.72 -17.67 24.51
CA ASP A 394 24.57 -18.75 25.51
C ASP A 394 23.25 -19.53 25.39
N LEU A 395 22.21 -18.96 24.77
CA LEU A 395 20.92 -19.62 24.57
C LEU A 395 20.83 -20.47 23.29
N TRP A 396 21.82 -20.39 22.40
CA TRP A 396 21.86 -21.08 21.11
C TRP A 396 23.00 -22.11 20.96
N GLY A 397 23.73 -22.38 22.05
CA GLY A 397 24.55 -23.58 22.29
C GLY A 397 25.19 -24.26 21.07
N VAL A 398 26.31 -23.70 20.61
CA VAL A 398 27.27 -24.34 19.69
C VAL A 398 28.51 -24.76 20.47
#